data_AF-A0A9D5BBX1-F1
#
_entry.id   AF-A0A9D5BBX1-F1
#
_cell.length_a   1.000
_cell.length_b   1.000
_cell.length_c   1.000
_cell.angle_alpha   90.00
_cell.angle_beta   90.00
_cell.angle_gamma   90.00
#
_symmetry.space_group_name_H-M   'P 1'
#
loop_
_entity.id
_entity.type
_entity.pdbx_description
1 polymer ?
#
loop_
_entity_poly.entity_id
_entity_poly.type
_entity_poly.pdbx_seq_one_letter_code
_entity_poly.pdbx_strand_id
1 'polypeptide(L)'
;VQTISLFGEVWGVGPATALKLYDKGHRTLDDLRNDDSLTNAQKLGLKYFDDIRQRVPRHEVQEMEQILQKVGEDVLPGVIIICGGSYRRGKATCGDIDIIITHPDGTSHKGFLPKFVKCLKDMNFLREDLIFSTHSEEGTDSGVDTYFGFCTYPGRELRHRIDLKVYPRDIYAFGLVAWTGNDVLNRRLRLQAESKGFRLDDTGLFPAIQGSGGKR
;
A
#
# COMPACT_ATOMS: atom_id res chain seq x y z
N VAL A 1 -9.07 -23.80 11.24
CA VAL A 1 -8.39 -23.34 10.00
C VAL A 1 -9.23 -22.30 9.26
N GLN A 2 -10.53 -22.53 9.01
CA GLN A 2 -11.40 -21.55 8.32
C GLN A 2 -11.51 -20.19 9.03
N THR A 3 -11.74 -20.16 10.35
CA THR A 3 -11.83 -18.89 11.11
C THR A 3 -10.55 -18.07 11.07
N ILE A 4 -9.38 -18.70 11.25
CA ILE A 4 -8.09 -18.00 11.20
C ILE A 4 -7.87 -17.40 9.80
N SER A 5 -8.26 -18.12 8.74
CA SER A 5 -8.23 -17.58 7.38
C SER A 5 -9.15 -16.38 7.24
N LEU A 6 -10.40 -16.48 7.71
CA LEU A 6 -11.38 -15.38 7.67
C LEU A 6 -10.86 -14.13 8.40
N PHE A 7 -10.27 -14.28 9.59
CA PHE A 7 -9.68 -13.16 10.31
C PHE A 7 -8.49 -12.56 9.56
N GLY A 8 -7.68 -13.40 8.90
CA GLY A 8 -6.58 -12.96 8.05
C GLY A 8 -7.00 -12.19 6.79
N GLU A 9 -8.28 -12.23 6.41
CA GLU A 9 -8.83 -11.43 5.31
C GLU A 9 -9.13 -9.98 5.75
N VAL A 10 -9.23 -9.71 7.06
CA VAL A 10 -9.43 -8.35 7.57
C VAL A 10 -8.14 -7.55 7.39
N TRP A 11 -8.27 -6.35 6.82
CA TRP A 11 -7.10 -5.50 6.59
C TRP A 11 -6.31 -5.25 7.89
N GLY A 12 -4.99 -5.41 7.81
CA GLY A 12 -4.09 -5.24 8.96
C GLY A 12 -4.05 -6.42 9.94
N VAL A 13 -4.81 -7.49 9.72
CA VAL A 13 -4.78 -8.71 10.54
C VAL A 13 -3.90 -9.77 9.87
N GLY A 14 -2.66 -9.90 10.33
CA GLY A 14 -1.76 -10.97 9.89
C GLY A 14 -1.99 -12.32 10.59
N PRO A 15 -1.33 -13.41 10.16
CA PRO A 15 -1.53 -14.75 10.69
C PRO A 15 -1.37 -14.86 12.22
N ALA A 16 -0.39 -14.14 12.78
CA ALA A 16 -0.15 -14.14 14.22
C ALA A 16 -1.29 -13.46 14.99
N THR A 17 -1.83 -12.34 14.47
CA THR A 17 -2.96 -11.64 15.08
C THR A 17 -4.24 -12.46 14.93
N ALA A 18 -4.48 -13.06 13.76
CA ALA A 18 -5.60 -13.96 13.52
C ALA A 18 -5.62 -15.16 14.48
N LEU A 19 -4.46 -15.76 14.74
CA LEU A 19 -4.32 -16.85 15.72
C LEU A 19 -4.65 -16.36 17.13
N LYS A 20 -4.11 -15.21 17.56
CA LYS A 20 -4.42 -14.63 18.88
C LYS A 20 -5.92 -14.36 19.07
N LEU A 21 -6.60 -13.83 18.05
CA LEU A 21 -8.05 -13.59 18.08
C LEU A 21 -8.82 -14.91 18.17
N TYR A 22 -8.38 -15.95 17.44
CA TYR A 22 -8.96 -17.28 17.55
C TYR A 22 -8.78 -17.89 18.94
N ASP A 23 -7.59 -17.76 19.52
CA ASP A 23 -7.26 -18.29 20.85
C ASP A 23 -8.05 -17.57 21.97
N LYS A 24 -8.46 -16.32 21.75
CA LYS A 24 -9.41 -15.59 22.62
C LYS A 24 -10.85 -16.13 22.57
N GLY A 25 -11.15 -17.05 21.65
CA GLY A 25 -12.47 -17.65 21.50
C GLY A 25 -13.31 -17.07 20.36
N HIS A 26 -12.84 -16.05 19.65
CA HIS A 26 -13.56 -15.45 18.52
C HIS A 26 -13.69 -16.43 17.36
N ARG A 27 -14.86 -16.49 16.73
CA ARG A 27 -15.19 -17.38 15.61
C ARG A 27 -15.75 -16.65 14.39
N THR A 28 -16.29 -15.45 14.56
CA THR A 28 -16.94 -14.65 13.53
C THR A 28 -16.33 -13.24 13.45
N LEU A 29 -16.59 -12.53 12.34
CA LEU A 29 -16.19 -11.12 12.22
C LEU A 29 -16.95 -10.20 13.18
N ASP A 30 -18.19 -10.56 13.54
CA ASP A 30 -18.98 -9.80 14.50
C ASP A 30 -18.37 -9.85 15.91
N ASP A 31 -17.77 -10.98 16.28
CA ASP A 31 -17.06 -11.13 17.56
C ASP A 31 -15.90 -10.12 17.70
N LEU A 32 -15.30 -9.74 16.57
CA LEU A 32 -14.17 -8.82 16.53
C LEU A 32 -14.58 -7.35 16.74
N ARG A 33 -15.85 -6.99 16.53
CA ARG A 33 -16.30 -5.58 16.55
C ARG A 33 -16.05 -4.88 17.89
N ASN A 34 -16.08 -5.65 18.98
CA ASN A 34 -15.89 -5.16 20.34
C ASN A 34 -14.53 -5.56 20.94
N ASP A 35 -13.61 -6.12 20.15
CA ASP A 35 -12.27 -6.48 20.66
C ASP A 35 -11.36 -5.24 20.71
N ASP A 36 -11.02 -4.81 21.93
CA ASP A 36 -10.20 -3.63 22.16
C ASP A 36 -8.72 -3.79 21.81
N SER A 37 -8.25 -5.01 21.53
CA SER A 37 -6.88 -5.23 21.06
C SER A 37 -6.67 -4.91 19.58
N LEU A 38 -7.75 -4.69 18.83
CA LEU A 38 -7.64 -4.24 17.44
C LEU A 38 -7.15 -2.80 17.37
N THR A 39 -6.19 -2.55 16.48
CA THR A 39 -5.76 -1.19 16.15
C THR A 39 -6.89 -0.43 15.43
N ASN A 40 -6.85 0.90 15.45
CA ASN A 40 -7.85 1.70 14.72
C ASN A 40 -7.92 1.32 13.24
N ALA A 41 -6.78 1.06 12.60
CA ALA A 41 -6.74 0.64 11.21
C ALA A 41 -7.35 -0.76 10.98
N GLN A 42 -7.18 -1.70 11.92
CA GLN A 42 -7.87 -3.00 11.88
C GLN A 42 -9.38 -2.85 12.10
N LYS A 43 -9.81 -1.97 13.01
CA LYS A 43 -11.23 -1.65 13.23
C LYS A 43 -11.87 -1.05 11.98
N LEU A 44 -11.15 -0.17 11.27
CA LEU A 44 -11.58 0.37 9.97
C LEU A 44 -11.64 -0.72 8.89
N GLY A 45 -10.63 -1.59 8.82
CA GLY A 45 -10.62 -2.75 7.94
C GLY A 45 -11.78 -3.71 8.18
N LEU A 46 -12.20 -3.88 9.44
CA LEU A 46 -13.38 -4.66 9.81
C LEU A 46 -14.68 -3.93 9.44
N LYS A 47 -14.76 -2.62 9.69
CA LYS A 47 -15.94 -1.79 9.39
C LYS A 47 -16.28 -1.79 7.90
N TYR A 48 -15.27 -1.68 7.04
CA TYR A 48 -15.44 -1.62 5.58
C TYR A 48 -15.05 -2.93 4.88
N PHE A 49 -15.09 -4.05 5.60
CA PHE A 49 -14.62 -5.35 5.12
C PHE A 49 -15.26 -5.74 3.78
N ASP A 50 -16.58 -5.60 3.66
CA ASP A 50 -17.29 -5.97 2.43
C ASP A 50 -17.00 -5.00 1.28
N ASP A 51 -16.88 -3.70 1.57
CA ASP A 51 -16.57 -2.66 0.57
C ASP A 51 -15.22 -2.91 -0.08
N ILE A 52 -14.16 -3.05 0.74
CA ILE A 52 -12.78 -3.11 0.25
C ILE A 52 -12.41 -4.45 -0.41
N ARG A 53 -13.32 -5.43 -0.36
CA ARG A 53 -13.23 -6.69 -1.11
C ARG A 53 -13.77 -6.57 -2.54
N GLN A 54 -14.63 -5.58 -2.80
CA GLN A 54 -15.20 -5.39 -4.12
C GLN A 54 -14.12 -4.94 -5.09
N ARG A 55 -14.14 -5.53 -6.29
CA ARG A 55 -13.18 -5.18 -7.33
C ARG A 55 -13.58 -3.89 -8.01
N VAL A 56 -12.60 -3.02 -8.26
CA VAL A 56 -12.77 -1.77 -9.01
C VAL A 56 -12.64 -2.06 -10.50
N PRO A 57 -13.61 -1.67 -11.35
CA PRO A 57 -13.45 -1.73 -12.80
C PRO A 57 -12.24 -0.92 -13.27
N ARG A 58 -11.50 -1.42 -14.28
CA ARG A 58 -10.29 -0.76 -14.77
C ARG A 58 -10.52 0.69 -15.23
N HIS A 59 -11.65 0.96 -15.89
CA HIS A 59 -11.96 2.31 -16.38
C HIS A 59 -12.15 3.30 -15.22
N GLU A 60 -12.74 2.87 -14.11
CA GLU A 60 -12.85 3.71 -12.90
C GLU A 60 -11.47 4.00 -12.30
N VAL A 61 -10.55 3.01 -12.27
CA VAL A 61 -9.16 3.24 -11.85
C VAL A 61 -8.46 4.25 -12.75
N GLN A 62 -8.68 4.19 -14.06
CA GLN A 62 -8.12 5.13 -15.02
C GLN A 62 -8.63 6.57 -14.77
N GLU A 63 -9.92 6.75 -14.51
CA GLU A 63 -10.50 8.05 -14.18
C GLU A 63 -9.96 8.59 -12.85
N MET A 64 -9.83 7.74 -11.84
CA MET A 64 -9.25 8.10 -10.55
C MET A 64 -7.75 8.44 -10.67
N GLU A 65 -6.99 7.72 -11.50
CA GLU A 65 -5.59 8.04 -11.83
C GLU A 65 -5.47 9.44 -12.44
N GLN A 66 -6.37 9.84 -13.34
CA GLN A 66 -6.38 11.19 -13.93
C GLN A 66 -6.64 12.29 -12.89
N ILE A 67 -7.52 12.04 -11.93
CA ILE A 67 -7.77 12.97 -10.81
C ILE A 67 -6.50 13.11 -9.97
N LEU A 68 -5.87 12.00 -9.60
CA LEU A 68 -4.65 11.98 -8.81
C LEU A 68 -3.51 12.71 -9.54
N GLN A 69 -3.35 12.49 -10.85
CA GLN A 69 -2.37 13.18 -11.68
C GLN A 69 -2.61 14.70 -11.69
N LYS A 70 -3.86 15.14 -11.88
CA LYS A 70 -4.19 16.57 -11.88
C LYS A 70 -3.90 17.22 -10.54
N VAL A 71 -4.36 16.63 -9.44
CA VAL A 71 -4.11 17.16 -8.09
C VAL A 71 -2.61 17.14 -7.78
N GLY A 72 -1.89 16.12 -8.25
CA GLY A 72 -0.44 16.04 -8.09
C GLY A 72 0.29 17.17 -8.78
N GLU A 73 -0.05 17.43 -10.06
CA GLU A 73 0.55 18.51 -10.86
C GLU A 73 0.24 19.89 -10.27
N ASP A 74 -0.97 20.09 -9.73
CA ASP A 74 -1.35 21.33 -9.03
C ASP A 74 -0.53 21.55 -7.73
N VAL A 75 -0.18 20.47 -7.03
CA VAL A 75 0.63 20.52 -5.79
C VAL A 75 2.12 20.67 -6.08
N LEU A 76 2.63 19.97 -7.09
CA LEU A 76 4.03 19.96 -7.47
C LEU A 76 4.15 19.74 -8.99
N PRO A 77 4.38 20.81 -9.77
CA PRO A 77 4.54 20.70 -11.22
C PRO A 77 5.68 19.76 -11.61
N GLY A 78 5.44 18.85 -12.55
CA GLY A 78 6.42 17.86 -13.00
C GLY A 78 6.50 16.60 -12.13
N VAL A 79 5.61 16.44 -11.14
CA VAL A 79 5.50 15.19 -10.37
C VAL A 79 5.09 14.03 -11.30
N ILE A 80 5.74 12.89 -11.11
CA ILE A 80 5.38 11.66 -11.82
C ILE A 80 4.50 10.83 -10.90
N ILE A 81 3.27 10.58 -11.34
CA ILE A 81 2.29 9.71 -10.66
C ILE A 81 1.93 8.57 -11.62
N ILE A 82 2.21 7.33 -11.20
CA ILE A 82 1.91 6.12 -11.98
C ILE A 82 1.06 5.16 -11.16
N CYS A 83 -0.06 4.70 -11.73
CA CYS A 83 -0.80 3.60 -11.16
C CYS A 83 -0.10 2.26 -11.44
N GLY A 84 0.20 1.52 -10.37
CA GLY A 84 0.88 0.24 -10.36
C GLY A 84 -0.07 -0.95 -10.37
N GLY A 85 0.37 -2.00 -9.70
CA GLY A 85 -0.47 -3.13 -9.31
C GLY A 85 -1.12 -3.87 -10.47
N SER A 86 -2.31 -4.38 -10.18
CA SER A 86 -3.13 -5.07 -11.17
C SER A 86 -3.52 -4.19 -12.36
N TYR A 87 -3.63 -2.87 -12.15
CA TYR A 87 -3.90 -1.90 -13.21
C TYR A 87 -2.74 -1.85 -14.20
N ARG A 88 -1.49 -1.68 -13.76
CA ARG A 88 -0.33 -1.63 -14.64
C ARG A 88 -0.08 -2.92 -15.39
N ARG A 89 -0.49 -4.06 -14.82
CA ARG A 89 -0.44 -5.40 -15.46
C ARG A 89 -1.59 -5.68 -16.43
N GLY A 90 -2.46 -4.71 -16.71
CA GLY A 90 -3.53 -4.84 -17.71
C GLY A 90 -4.74 -5.65 -17.26
N LYS A 91 -4.99 -5.80 -15.96
CA LYS A 91 -6.21 -6.50 -15.48
C LYS A 91 -7.46 -5.66 -15.76
N ALA A 92 -8.56 -6.35 -16.08
CA ALA A 92 -9.87 -5.73 -16.35
C ALA A 92 -10.54 -5.17 -15.08
N THR A 93 -10.20 -5.72 -13.92
CA THR A 93 -10.65 -5.24 -12.61
C THR A 93 -9.49 -5.28 -11.61
N CYS A 94 -9.47 -4.33 -10.69
CA CYS A 94 -8.42 -4.10 -9.70
C CYS A 94 -8.93 -4.41 -8.28
N GLY A 95 -8.04 -4.81 -7.37
CA GLY A 95 -8.41 -5.00 -5.96
C GLY A 95 -8.31 -3.69 -5.18
N ASP A 96 -7.25 -2.95 -5.46
CA ASP A 96 -6.90 -1.66 -4.88
C ASP A 96 -6.25 -0.77 -5.96
N ILE A 97 -5.99 0.48 -5.58
CA ILE A 97 -5.34 1.50 -6.39
C ILE A 97 -3.93 1.72 -5.81
N ASP A 98 -2.92 1.15 -6.46
CA ASP A 98 -1.52 1.34 -6.10
C ASP A 98 -0.95 2.55 -6.85
N ILE A 99 -0.45 3.56 -6.15
CA ILE A 99 0.08 4.79 -6.76
C ILE A 99 1.54 4.97 -6.35
N ILE A 100 2.42 4.99 -7.34
CA ILE A 100 3.85 5.20 -7.18
C ILE A 100 4.16 6.61 -7.67
N ILE A 101 4.77 7.39 -6.80
CA ILE A 101 5.02 8.82 -6.99
C ILE A 101 6.52 9.08 -6.92
N THR A 102 7.04 9.95 -7.78
CA THR A 102 8.41 10.48 -7.67
C THR A 102 8.49 11.85 -8.35
N HIS A 103 9.61 12.53 -8.19
CA HIS A 103 9.89 13.76 -8.92
C HIS A 103 11.23 13.64 -9.67
N PRO A 104 11.32 14.04 -10.97
CA PRO A 104 12.50 13.83 -11.79
C PRO A 104 13.80 14.45 -11.23
N ASP A 105 13.71 15.55 -10.48
CA ASP A 105 14.86 16.23 -9.91
C ASP A 105 15.48 15.55 -8.67
N GLY A 106 14.85 14.47 -8.17
CA GLY A 106 15.31 13.72 -7.01
C GLY A 106 15.21 14.45 -5.66
N THR A 107 14.65 15.66 -5.59
CA THR A 107 14.62 16.47 -4.37
C THR A 107 13.25 17.06 -4.04
N SER A 108 12.48 17.51 -5.03
CA SER A 108 11.18 18.18 -4.80
C SER A 108 10.06 17.25 -4.31
N HIS A 109 10.26 15.94 -4.37
CA HIS A 109 9.33 14.96 -3.80
C HIS A 109 9.22 15.05 -2.27
N LYS A 110 10.22 15.64 -1.58
CA LYS A 110 10.23 15.76 -0.12
C LYS A 110 9.10 16.66 0.38
N GLY A 111 8.34 16.18 1.36
CA GLY A 111 7.17 16.91 1.90
C GLY A 111 5.98 17.02 0.92
N PHE A 112 6.00 16.28 -0.20
CA PHE A 112 4.88 16.23 -1.15
C PHE A 112 3.67 15.49 -0.57
N LEU A 113 3.87 14.33 0.04
CA LEU A 113 2.78 13.43 0.45
C LEU A 113 1.75 14.12 1.37
N PRO A 114 2.13 14.89 2.41
CA PRO A 114 1.16 15.56 3.27
C PRO A 114 0.30 16.59 2.56
N LYS A 115 0.88 17.35 1.64
CA LYS A 115 0.15 18.35 0.83
C LYS A 115 -0.84 17.65 -0.10
N PHE A 116 -0.38 16.60 -0.77
CA PHE A 116 -1.19 15.82 -1.69
C PHE A 116 -2.37 15.11 -0.99
N VAL A 117 -2.10 14.41 0.12
CA VAL A 117 -3.15 13.76 0.93
C VAL A 117 -4.15 14.78 1.45
N LYS A 118 -3.71 15.97 1.89
CA LYS A 118 -4.62 17.03 2.32
C LYS A 118 -5.57 17.45 1.20
N CYS A 119 -5.06 17.76 0.01
CA CYS A 119 -5.90 18.14 -1.14
C CYS A 119 -6.93 17.06 -1.49
N LEU A 120 -6.52 15.79 -1.48
CA LEU A 120 -7.42 14.67 -1.77
C LEU A 120 -8.50 14.47 -0.69
N LYS A 121 -8.20 14.77 0.58
CA LYS A 121 -9.20 14.76 1.66
C LYS A 121 -10.16 15.94 1.56
N ASP A 122 -9.66 17.13 1.25
CA ASP A 122 -10.48 18.34 1.12
C ASP A 122 -11.55 18.18 0.01
N MET A 123 -11.26 17.39 -1.02
CA MET A 123 -12.22 17.03 -2.07
C MET A 123 -13.00 15.72 -1.82
N ASN A 124 -12.91 15.14 -0.61
CA ASN A 124 -13.54 13.88 -0.23
C ASN A 124 -13.14 12.66 -1.10
N PHE A 125 -11.98 12.70 -1.76
CA PHE A 125 -11.45 11.55 -2.49
C PHE A 125 -10.87 10.51 -1.54
N LEU A 126 -10.02 10.95 -0.60
CA LEU A 126 -9.55 10.13 0.53
C LEU A 126 -10.50 10.27 1.72
N ARG A 127 -10.81 9.15 2.39
CA ARG A 127 -11.84 9.08 3.43
C ARG A 127 -11.27 8.67 4.78
N GLU A 128 -10.59 7.53 4.84
CA GLU A 128 -10.06 6.98 6.09
C GLU A 128 -8.57 6.65 5.97
N ASP A 129 -7.82 6.95 7.03
CA ASP A 129 -6.38 6.71 7.10
C ASP A 129 -6.09 5.39 7.82
N LEU A 130 -5.19 4.58 7.26
CA LEU A 130 -4.75 3.33 7.86
C LEU A 130 -3.28 3.41 8.29
N ILE A 131 -2.41 3.89 7.39
CA ILE A 131 -0.98 4.11 7.64
C ILE A 131 -0.59 5.45 7.03
N PHE A 132 0.21 6.25 7.73
CA PHE A 132 0.81 7.45 7.19
C PHE A 132 2.20 7.65 7.81
N SER A 133 3.25 7.65 6.99
CA SER A 133 4.63 7.99 7.38
C SER A 133 5.32 8.92 6.37
N THR A 134 6.17 9.81 6.87
CA THR A 134 6.85 10.89 6.11
C THR A 134 8.36 10.85 6.33
N HIS A 135 9.01 9.85 5.76
CA HIS A 135 10.44 9.60 5.92
C HIS A 135 11.35 10.53 5.11
N SER A 136 10.82 11.14 4.05
CA SER A 136 11.55 12.05 3.16
C SER A 136 12.02 13.33 3.86
N GLU A 137 11.31 13.74 4.93
CA GLU A 137 11.63 14.90 5.78
C GLU A 137 12.35 14.51 7.07
N GLU A 138 12.14 13.29 7.57
CA GLU A 138 12.73 12.78 8.82
C GLU A 138 14.19 12.31 8.67
N GLY A 139 14.68 12.15 7.44
CA GLY A 139 16.04 11.69 7.17
C GLY A 139 16.28 10.22 7.52
N THR A 140 15.24 9.39 7.53
CA THR A 140 15.36 7.94 7.78
C THR A 140 15.87 7.18 6.54
N ASP A 141 16.40 5.98 6.75
CA ASP A 141 17.22 5.23 5.78
C ASP A 141 16.61 5.02 4.38
N SER A 142 15.28 5.03 4.22
CA SER A 142 14.65 4.79 2.90
C SER A 142 14.23 6.06 2.16
N GLY A 143 13.95 7.16 2.87
CA GLY A 143 13.35 8.37 2.29
C GLY A 143 11.98 8.16 1.62
N VAL A 144 11.32 7.02 1.82
CA VAL A 144 10.05 6.69 1.16
C VAL A 144 8.86 7.09 2.02
N ASP A 145 8.05 8.04 1.55
CA ASP A 145 6.80 8.38 2.23
C ASP A 145 5.70 7.38 1.86
N THR A 146 4.87 7.01 2.84
CA THR A 146 3.83 5.98 2.67
C THR A 146 2.50 6.49 3.21
N TYR A 147 1.45 6.33 2.42
CA TYR A 147 0.07 6.49 2.86
C TYR A 147 -0.76 5.31 2.41
N PHE A 148 -1.40 4.60 3.33
CA PHE A 148 -2.44 3.61 3.01
C PHE A 148 -3.75 4.08 3.61
N GLY A 149 -4.82 3.98 2.82
CA GLY A 149 -6.12 4.49 3.21
C GLY A 149 -7.26 3.90 2.40
N PHE A 150 -8.43 4.46 2.61
CA PHE A 150 -9.61 4.24 1.80
C PHE A 150 -9.95 5.49 1.01
N CYS A 151 -10.30 5.28 -0.26
CA CYS A 151 -10.81 6.29 -1.16
C CYS A 151 -12.22 5.94 -1.62
N THR A 152 -12.88 6.89 -2.26
CA THR A 152 -14.17 6.70 -2.92
C THR A 152 -14.07 7.19 -4.34
N TYR A 153 -14.69 6.46 -5.27
CA TYR A 153 -14.96 7.00 -6.59
C TYR A 153 -15.82 8.28 -6.45
N PRO A 154 -15.53 9.37 -7.16
CA PRO A 154 -16.25 10.64 -7.01
C PRO A 154 -17.78 10.48 -7.05
N GLY A 155 -18.46 11.03 -6.05
CA GLY A 155 -19.92 10.97 -5.93
C GLY A 155 -20.48 9.63 -5.42
N ARG A 156 -19.62 8.71 -4.97
CA ARG A 156 -20.03 7.44 -4.34
C ARG A 156 -19.52 7.36 -2.90
N GLU A 157 -20.13 6.47 -2.11
CA GLU A 157 -19.74 6.21 -0.72
C GLU A 157 -19.00 4.89 -0.51
N LEU A 158 -18.93 4.03 -1.53
CA LEU A 158 -18.25 2.74 -1.43
C LEU A 158 -16.75 2.92 -1.25
N ARG A 159 -16.17 2.29 -0.21
CA ARG A 159 -14.74 2.40 0.08
C ARG A 159 -13.92 1.47 -0.81
N HIS A 160 -12.86 2.00 -1.40
CA HIS A 160 -11.82 1.22 -2.07
C HIS A 160 -10.47 1.49 -1.42
N ARG A 161 -9.62 0.47 -1.38
CA ARG A 161 -8.25 0.61 -0.91
C ARG A 161 -7.42 1.45 -1.88
N ILE A 162 -6.61 2.34 -1.33
CA ILE A 162 -5.61 3.10 -2.06
C ILE A 162 -4.30 3.13 -1.27
N ASP A 163 -3.21 2.86 -1.97
CA ASP A 163 -1.86 2.86 -1.42
C ASP A 163 -1.03 3.88 -2.21
N LEU A 164 -0.50 4.90 -1.53
CA LEU A 164 0.38 5.92 -2.09
C LEU A 164 1.80 5.73 -1.55
N LYS A 165 2.78 5.70 -2.45
CA LYS A 165 4.20 5.61 -2.09
C LYS A 165 4.98 6.67 -2.86
N VAL A 166 5.66 7.55 -2.14
CA VAL A 166 6.53 8.57 -2.72
C VAL A 166 7.98 8.13 -2.59
N TYR A 167 8.65 7.92 -3.72
CA TYR A 167 10.03 7.47 -3.76
C TYR A 167 10.99 8.59 -4.18
N PRO A 168 12.16 8.68 -3.55
CA PRO A 168 13.33 9.33 -4.12
C PRO A 168 13.62 8.79 -5.53
N ARG A 169 14.12 9.66 -6.41
CA ARG A 169 14.23 9.35 -7.85
C ARG A 169 15.20 8.21 -8.16
N ASP A 170 16.27 8.12 -7.39
CA ASP A 170 17.33 7.12 -7.50
C ASP A 170 16.86 5.70 -7.17
N ILE A 171 15.90 5.54 -6.24
CA ILE A 171 15.35 4.23 -5.85
C ILE A 171 13.96 3.94 -6.45
N TYR A 172 13.33 4.92 -7.10
CA TYR A 172 11.99 4.80 -7.70
C TYR A 172 11.79 3.55 -8.58
N ALA A 173 12.80 3.12 -9.33
CA ALA A 173 12.69 1.95 -10.20
C ALA A 173 12.41 0.65 -9.42
N PHE A 174 13.01 0.49 -8.23
CA PHE A 174 12.75 -0.65 -7.35
C PHE A 174 11.32 -0.62 -6.81
N GLY A 175 10.86 0.57 -6.40
CA GLY A 175 9.47 0.81 -6.02
C GLY A 175 8.51 0.45 -7.15
N LEU A 176 8.75 0.95 -8.36
CA LEU A 176 7.89 0.66 -9.51
C LEU A 176 7.81 -0.84 -9.82
N VAL A 177 8.91 -1.59 -9.75
CA VAL A 177 8.88 -3.06 -9.92
C VAL A 177 8.07 -3.72 -8.81
N ALA A 178 8.37 -3.40 -7.55
CA ALA A 178 7.71 -3.99 -6.39
C ALA A 178 6.20 -3.73 -6.41
N TRP A 179 5.78 -2.51 -6.70
CA TRP A 179 4.38 -2.12 -6.73
C TRP A 179 3.69 -2.44 -8.06
N THR A 180 4.41 -2.75 -9.14
CA THR A 180 3.81 -3.38 -10.33
C THR A 180 3.48 -4.84 -10.06
N GLY A 181 4.34 -5.58 -9.35
CA GLY A 181 4.13 -6.98 -8.99
C GLY A 181 3.95 -7.94 -10.20
N ASN A 182 3.27 -9.07 -10.05
CA ASN A 182 2.48 -9.51 -8.88
C ASN A 182 3.34 -10.03 -7.71
N ASP A 183 2.67 -10.44 -6.64
CA ASP A 183 3.23 -11.06 -5.44
C ASP A 183 4.12 -12.29 -5.74
N VAL A 184 3.67 -13.18 -6.63
CA VAL A 184 4.42 -14.37 -7.04
C VAL A 184 5.71 -13.97 -7.75
N LEU A 185 5.66 -13.00 -8.66
CA LEU A 185 6.83 -12.48 -9.37
C LEU A 185 7.80 -11.83 -8.38
N ASN A 186 7.31 -10.95 -7.51
CA ASN A 186 8.14 -10.28 -6.50
C ASN A 186 8.84 -11.29 -5.58
N ARG A 187 8.12 -12.32 -5.11
CA ARG A 187 8.69 -13.39 -4.30
C ARG A 187 9.79 -14.14 -5.05
N ARG A 188 9.57 -14.46 -6.34
CA ARG A 188 10.59 -15.11 -7.18
C ARG A 188 11.82 -14.24 -7.38
N LEU A 189 11.65 -12.94 -7.64
CA LEU A 189 12.76 -12.00 -7.79
C LEU A 189 13.59 -11.92 -6.51
N ARG A 190 12.95 -11.87 -5.34
CA ARG A 190 13.65 -11.88 -4.04
C ARG A 190 14.44 -13.17 -3.81
N LEU A 191 13.83 -14.33 -4.03
CA LEU A 191 14.51 -15.63 -3.93
C LEU A 191 15.69 -15.74 -4.90
N GLN A 192 15.55 -15.19 -6.11
CA GLN A 192 16.64 -15.16 -7.08
C GLN A 192 17.78 -14.23 -6.62
N ALA A 193 17.46 -13.06 -6.06
CA ALA A 193 18.45 -12.16 -5.46
C ALA A 193 19.21 -12.86 -4.33
N GLU A 194 18.49 -13.54 -3.42
CA GLU A 194 19.07 -14.29 -2.31
C GLU A 194 20.02 -15.38 -2.78
N SER A 195 19.63 -16.14 -3.82
CA SER A 195 20.49 -17.18 -4.42
C SER A 195 21.80 -16.64 -5.00
N LYS A 196 21.84 -15.33 -5.28
CA LYS A 196 23.01 -14.60 -5.79
C LYS A 196 23.74 -13.81 -4.70
N GLY A 197 23.38 -13.98 -3.43
CA GLY A 197 24.00 -13.26 -2.32
C GLY A 197 23.51 -11.82 -2.16
N PHE A 198 22.30 -11.51 -2.60
CA PHE A 198 21.68 -10.19 -2.46
C PHE A 198 20.34 -10.24 -1.72
N ARG A 199 19.94 -9.12 -1.12
CA ARG A 199 18.61 -8.84 -0.58
C ARG A 199 17.95 -7.81 -1.49
N LEU A 200 16.76 -8.12 -2.02
CA LEU A 200 15.97 -7.22 -2.84
C LEU A 200 14.73 -6.76 -2.08
N ASP A 201 14.50 -5.46 -2.00
CA ASP A 201 13.24 -4.86 -1.55
C ASP A 201 12.79 -3.74 -2.49
N ASP A 202 11.78 -2.97 -2.09
CA ASP A 202 11.24 -1.86 -2.89
C ASP A 202 12.13 -0.61 -2.88
N THR A 203 13.25 -0.64 -2.16
CA THR A 203 14.21 0.47 -2.05
C THR A 203 15.57 0.15 -2.70
N GLY A 204 15.86 -1.13 -2.99
CA GLY A 204 17.12 -1.46 -3.64
C GLY A 204 17.46 -2.94 -3.68
N LEU A 205 18.64 -3.20 -4.24
CA LEU A 205 19.31 -4.49 -4.23
C LEU A 205 20.62 -4.36 -3.42
N PHE A 206 20.68 -5.03 -2.28
CA PHE A 206 21.77 -4.90 -1.32
C PHE A 206 22.54 -6.22 -1.20
N PRO A 207 23.83 -6.21 -0.89
CA PRO A 207 24.53 -7.43 -0.49
C PRO A 207 23.80 -8.09 0.69
N ALA A 208 23.56 -9.40 0.60
CA ALA A 208 23.04 -10.16 1.72
C ALA A 208 24.13 -10.20 2.80
N ILE A 209 23.82 -9.73 4.01
CA ILE A 209 24.72 -9.91 5.15
C ILE A 209 24.80 -11.42 5.37
N GLN A 210 25.97 -12.02 5.12
CA GLN A 210 26.26 -13.39 5.55
C GLN A 210 26.26 -13.40 7.08
N GLY A 211 25.10 -13.63 7.68
CA GLY A 211 25.05 -14.11 9.05
C GLY A 211 25.88 -15.39 9.10
N SER A 212 26.89 -15.41 9.96
CA SER A 212 27.69 -16.59 10.30
C SER A 212 26.80 -17.82 10.40
N GLY A 213 27.12 -18.82 9.57
CA GLY A 213 26.42 -20.09 9.37
C GLY A 213 25.44 -20.57 10.45
N GLY A 214 24.17 -20.59 10.10
CA GLY A 214 23.24 -21.61 10.57
C GLY A 214 23.09 -22.66 9.49
N LYS A 215 23.87 -23.74 9.58
CA LYS A 215 23.66 -24.94 8.75
C LYS A 215 22.22 -25.42 8.97
N ARG A 216 21.48 -25.58 7.88
CA ARG A 216 20.32 -26.49 7.85
C ARG A 216 20.81 -27.93 7.89
#